data_AF-A0A2W5SWJ2-F1
#
_entry.id   AF-A0A2W5SWJ2-F1
#
_cell.length_a   1.000
_cell.length_b   1.000
_cell.length_c   1.000
_cell.angle_alpha   90.00
_cell.angle_beta   90.00
_cell.angle_gamma   90.00
#
_symmetry.space_group_name_H-M   'P 1'
#
loop_
_entity.id
_entity.type
_entity.pdbx_description
1 polymer ?
#
loop_
_entity_poly.entity_id
_entity_poly.type
_entity_poly.pdbx_seq_one_letter_code
_entity_poly.pdbx_strand_id
1 'polypeptide(L)'
;MVVDRDVAKQTFGKGSLAELLIKVATNSCYGKLAQDVAEQNGWDAWREEMEAVGGSAVTSPHQANMITSLVRSSLLAVANSVDILSVTTDGFISTVLDIESLPCYGVAEIFRDSREAITGDKTVWEVKHKQSDLLSLSTRGNVSLDPGGVLAKAGLKTPQWHREGQL
;
A
#
# COMPACT_ATOMS: atom_id res chain seq x y z
N MET A 1 -3.97 16.23 6.23
CA MET A 1 -3.35 15.63 5.02
C MET A 1 -4.23 14.56 4.36
N VAL A 2 -4.70 13.55 5.08
CA VAL A 2 -5.58 12.52 4.48
C VAL A 2 -6.90 13.12 4.00
N VAL A 3 -7.59 13.90 4.86
CA VAL A 3 -8.81 14.63 4.49
C VAL A 3 -8.55 15.59 3.33
N ASP A 4 -7.43 16.32 3.35
CA ASP A 4 -7.05 17.25 2.28
C ASP A 4 -6.86 16.53 0.93
N ARG A 5 -6.35 15.30 0.95
CA ARG A 5 -6.23 14.48 -0.27
C ARG A 5 -7.61 14.14 -0.83
N ASP A 6 -8.59 13.84 0.02
CA ASP A 6 -9.95 13.53 -0.42
C ASP A 6 -10.66 14.76 -0.97
N VAL A 7 -10.45 15.93 -0.36
CA VAL A 7 -10.88 17.22 -0.93
C VAL A 7 -10.22 17.44 -2.30
N ALA A 8 -8.92 17.24 -2.42
CA ALA A 8 -8.21 17.40 -3.69
C ALA A 8 -8.71 16.46 -4.79
N LYS A 9 -9.08 15.22 -4.46
CA LYS A 9 -9.73 14.29 -5.42
C LYS A 9 -11.06 14.85 -5.91
N GLN A 10 -11.88 15.41 -5.03
CA GLN A 10 -13.19 15.96 -5.37
C GLN A 10 -13.07 17.24 -6.22
N THR A 11 -12.11 18.11 -5.89
CA THR A 11 -11.94 19.40 -6.56
C THR A 11 -11.19 19.29 -7.90
N PHE A 12 -10.13 18.49 -7.97
CA PHE A 12 -9.22 18.46 -9.13
C PHE A 12 -9.24 17.12 -9.89
N GLY A 13 -9.95 16.12 -9.38
CA GLY A 13 -9.99 14.77 -9.95
C GLY A 13 -8.88 13.85 -9.43
N LYS A 14 -9.15 12.55 -9.47
CA LYS A 14 -8.19 11.48 -9.12
C LYS A 14 -7.02 11.46 -10.11
N GLY A 15 -5.79 11.42 -9.61
CA GLY A 15 -4.59 11.46 -10.47
C GLY A 15 -4.18 12.87 -10.91
N SER A 16 -4.87 13.90 -10.44
CA SER A 16 -4.41 15.28 -10.61
C SER A 16 -3.11 15.54 -9.86
N LEU A 17 -2.34 16.53 -10.32
CA LEU A 17 -1.08 16.92 -9.66
C LEU A 17 -1.29 17.24 -8.18
N ALA A 18 -2.36 17.96 -7.83
CA ALA A 18 -2.68 18.32 -6.45
C ALA A 18 -2.90 17.08 -5.57
N GLU A 19 -3.70 16.13 -6.04
CA GLU A 19 -3.95 14.86 -5.33
C GLU A 19 -2.66 14.04 -5.15
N LEU A 20 -1.85 13.96 -6.21
CA LEU A 20 -0.59 13.22 -6.19
C LEU A 20 0.45 13.86 -5.27
N LEU A 21 0.55 15.19 -5.24
CA LEU A 21 1.46 15.91 -4.35
C LEU A 21 1.12 15.64 -2.88
N ILE A 22 -0.16 15.74 -2.49
CA ILE A 22 -0.59 15.45 -1.12
C ILE A 22 -0.36 13.97 -0.79
N LYS A 23 -0.64 13.07 -1.73
CA LYS A 23 -0.38 11.63 -1.57
C LYS A 23 1.11 11.35 -1.32
N VAL A 24 2.00 11.94 -2.12
CA VAL A 24 3.45 11.80 -1.95
C VAL A 24 3.88 12.35 -0.61
N ALA A 25 3.45 13.56 -0.24
CA ALA A 25 3.79 14.17 1.04
C ALA A 25 3.34 13.28 2.22
N THR A 26 2.13 12.73 2.18
CA THR A 26 1.60 11.86 3.24
C THR A 26 2.37 10.54 3.34
N ASN A 27 2.64 9.88 2.21
CA ASN A 27 3.31 8.57 2.19
C ASN A 27 4.82 8.67 2.49
N SER A 28 5.42 9.85 2.31
CA SER A 28 6.87 10.05 2.51
C SER A 28 7.27 10.11 3.99
N CYS A 29 6.33 10.38 4.90
CA CYS A 29 6.61 10.48 6.34
C CYS A 29 7.28 9.21 6.88
N TYR A 30 6.71 8.03 6.60
CA TYR A 30 7.32 6.76 7.00
C TYR A 30 8.73 6.59 6.43
N GLY A 31 8.92 6.91 5.15
CA GLY A 31 10.23 6.82 4.49
C GLY A 31 11.30 7.68 5.17
N LYS A 32 10.93 8.87 5.68
CA LYS A 32 11.84 9.72 6.46
C LYS A 32 12.13 9.18 7.85
N LEU A 33 11.14 8.64 8.56
CA LEU A 33 11.34 7.98 9.85
C LEU A 33 12.29 6.77 9.74
N ALA A 34 12.15 6.01 8.64
CA ALA A 34 12.95 4.82 8.37
C ALA A 34 14.28 5.10 7.64
N GLN A 35 14.53 6.35 7.24
CA GLN A 35 15.71 6.73 6.47
C GLN A 35 16.96 6.44 7.30
N ASP A 36 17.88 5.62 6.76
CA ASP A 36 19.13 5.21 7.40
C ASP A 36 18.97 4.35 8.67
N VAL A 37 17.78 3.76 8.90
CA VAL A 37 17.61 2.68 9.89
C VAL A 37 18.38 1.42 9.46
N ALA A 38 18.48 1.21 8.14
CA ALA A 38 19.48 0.37 7.51
C ALA A 38 20.22 1.25 6.52
N GLU A 39 21.55 1.12 6.45
CA GLU A 39 22.37 1.90 5.52
C GLU A 39 21.86 1.73 4.09
N GLN A 40 21.69 2.85 3.40
CA GLN A 40 21.28 2.89 1.99
C GLN A 40 22.16 3.88 1.25
N ASN A 41 22.64 3.45 0.08
CA ASN A 41 23.35 4.31 -0.85
C ASN A 41 22.41 4.71 -2.00
N GLY A 42 22.45 5.98 -2.37
CA GLY A 42 21.71 6.56 -3.48
C GLY A 42 22.65 6.97 -4.59
N TRP A 43 22.15 7.02 -5.83
CA TRP A 43 22.91 7.55 -6.96
C TRP A 43 22.82 9.08 -6.99
N ASP A 44 23.94 9.76 -6.84
CA ASP A 44 24.05 11.19 -7.10
C ASP A 44 24.33 11.40 -8.60
N ALA A 45 23.32 11.87 -9.34
CA ALA A 45 23.45 12.11 -10.77
C ALA A 45 24.39 13.29 -11.12
N TRP A 46 24.68 14.18 -10.18
CA TRP A 46 25.61 15.29 -10.38
C TRP A 46 27.07 14.84 -10.21
N ARG A 47 27.34 14.00 -9.21
CA ARG A 47 28.68 13.44 -8.94
C ARG A 47 28.97 12.13 -9.69
N GLU A 48 27.94 11.52 -10.26
CA GLU A 48 27.99 10.22 -10.92
C GLU A 48 28.56 9.10 -10.02
N GLU A 49 28.23 9.15 -8.73
CA GLU A 49 28.68 8.16 -7.75
C GLU A 49 27.56 7.72 -6.80
N MET A 50 27.77 6.57 -6.16
CA MET A 50 26.92 6.10 -5.08
C MET A 50 27.33 6.81 -3.79
N GLU A 51 26.44 7.59 -3.19
CA GLU A 51 26.67 8.24 -1.90
C GLU A 51 25.72 7.71 -0.83
N ALA A 52 26.18 7.74 0.43
CA ALA A 52 25.32 7.41 1.56
C ALA A 52 24.19 8.43 1.66
N VAL A 53 22.95 7.94 1.63
CA VAL A 53 21.75 8.81 1.72
C VAL A 53 21.68 9.50 3.09
N GLY A 54 22.23 8.84 4.12
CA GLY A 54 22.28 9.31 5.50
C GLY A 54 20.91 9.45 6.16
N GLY A 55 20.90 9.65 7.47
CA GLY A 55 19.68 9.86 8.26
C GLY A 55 18.93 11.15 7.90
N SER A 56 17.63 11.16 8.17
CA SER A 56 16.83 12.38 8.13
C SER A 56 16.78 13.04 9.52
N ALA A 57 16.37 14.32 9.56
CA ALA A 57 16.18 15.05 10.82
C ALA A 57 15.14 14.41 11.76
N VAL A 58 14.33 13.48 11.25
CA VAL A 58 13.26 12.79 11.99
C VAL A 58 13.47 11.27 12.01
N THR A 59 14.65 10.77 11.63
CA THR A 59 14.92 9.32 11.66
C THR A 59 14.68 8.75 13.06
N SER A 60 13.88 7.68 13.12
CA SER A 60 13.50 7.01 14.36
C SER A 60 13.30 5.51 14.13
N PRO A 61 14.31 4.67 14.45
CA PRO A 61 14.21 3.22 14.32
C PRO A 61 13.03 2.62 15.10
N HIS A 62 12.73 3.17 16.27
CA HIS A 62 11.62 2.71 17.12
C HIS A 62 10.26 2.92 16.44
N GLN A 63 10.02 4.12 15.90
CA GLN A 63 8.75 4.42 15.22
C GLN A 63 8.65 3.67 13.88
N ALA A 64 9.74 3.58 13.12
CA ALA A 64 9.76 2.80 11.87
C ALA A 64 9.46 1.32 12.12
N ASN A 65 10.07 0.71 13.14
CA ASN A 65 9.78 -0.66 13.52
C ASN A 65 8.33 -0.84 13.99
N MET A 66 7.83 0.07 14.82
CA MET A 66 6.44 0.01 15.31
C MET A 66 5.43 0.05 14.15
N ILE A 67 5.60 0.97 13.20
CA ILE A 67 4.73 1.08 12.01
C ILE A 67 4.73 -0.24 11.22
N THR A 68 5.92 -0.75 10.87
CA THR A 68 6.01 -1.98 10.07
C THR A 68 5.54 -3.22 10.81
N SER A 69 5.75 -3.28 12.12
CA SER A 69 5.30 -4.40 12.97
C SER A 69 3.78 -4.40 13.10
N LEU A 70 3.14 -3.25 13.35
CA LEU A 70 1.69 -3.15 13.45
C LEU A 70 0.98 -3.57 12.15
N VAL A 71 1.46 -3.11 10.99
CA VAL A 71 0.89 -3.49 9.69
C VAL A 71 1.05 -5.00 9.45
N ARG A 72 2.24 -5.56 9.73
CA ARG A 72 2.49 -7.01 9.60
C ARG A 72 1.64 -7.83 10.55
N SER A 73 1.47 -7.39 11.80
CA SER A 73 0.61 -8.03 12.78
C SER A 73 -0.85 -8.03 12.35
N SER A 74 -1.36 -6.94 11.77
CA SER A 74 -2.71 -6.87 11.22
C SER A 74 -2.93 -7.87 10.09
N LEU A 75 -2.02 -7.89 9.11
CA LEU A 75 -2.09 -8.85 7.99
C LEU A 75 -1.99 -10.30 8.47
N LEU A 76 -1.10 -10.59 9.42
CA LEU A 76 -0.96 -11.92 9.99
C LEU A 76 -2.22 -12.32 10.78
N ALA A 77 -2.83 -11.41 11.52
CA ALA A 77 -4.07 -11.66 12.24
C ALA A 77 -5.23 -12.01 11.29
N VAL A 78 -5.35 -11.29 10.16
CA VAL A 78 -6.31 -11.63 9.10
C VAL A 78 -6.00 -13.01 8.51
N ALA A 79 -4.72 -13.28 8.17
CA ALA A 79 -4.30 -14.57 7.61
C ALA A 79 -4.57 -15.77 8.53
N ASN A 80 -4.62 -15.54 9.84
CA ASN A 80 -4.99 -16.57 10.83
C ASN A 80 -6.49 -16.64 11.10
N SER A 81 -7.31 -15.81 10.45
CA SER A 81 -8.77 -15.76 10.63
C SER A 81 -9.52 -16.20 9.37
N VAL A 82 -8.93 -16.01 8.19
CA VAL A 82 -9.56 -16.32 6.89
C VAL A 82 -8.56 -16.86 5.89
N ASP A 83 -9.06 -17.55 4.85
CA ASP A 83 -8.24 -17.98 3.73
C ASP A 83 -7.77 -16.79 2.90
N ILE A 84 -6.46 -16.74 2.67
CA ILE A 84 -5.80 -15.72 1.85
C ILE A 84 -5.19 -16.40 0.62
N LEU A 85 -5.52 -15.88 -0.57
CA LEU A 85 -5.00 -16.36 -1.85
C LEU A 85 -3.64 -15.74 -2.18
N SER A 86 -3.46 -14.45 -1.86
CA SER A 86 -2.20 -13.73 -2.01
C SER A 86 -2.14 -12.57 -1.03
N VAL A 87 -0.96 -12.24 -0.50
CA VAL A 87 -0.77 -11.16 0.47
C VAL A 87 0.57 -10.45 0.29
N THR A 88 0.54 -9.14 0.39
CA THR A 88 1.68 -8.24 0.46
C THR A 88 1.50 -7.27 1.63
N THR A 89 2.52 -6.47 1.93
CA THR A 89 2.45 -5.50 3.03
C THR A 89 1.40 -4.40 2.84
N ASP A 90 0.93 -4.19 1.61
CA ASP A 90 -0.05 -3.18 1.22
C ASP A 90 -1.47 -3.74 1.00
N GLY A 91 -1.68 -5.04 1.09
CA GLY A 91 -3.01 -5.65 0.94
C GLY A 91 -2.97 -7.16 0.68
N PHE A 92 -4.15 -7.74 0.45
CA PHE A 92 -4.29 -9.16 0.17
C PHE A 92 -5.52 -9.44 -0.70
N ILE A 93 -5.61 -10.67 -1.19
CA ILE A 93 -6.73 -11.21 -1.96
C ILE A 93 -7.30 -12.38 -1.16
N SER A 94 -8.61 -12.38 -0.92
CA SER A 94 -9.33 -13.40 -0.16
C SER A 94 -10.66 -13.73 -0.82
N THR A 95 -11.20 -14.89 -0.51
CA THR A 95 -12.56 -15.30 -0.86
C THR A 95 -13.61 -14.69 0.06
N VAL A 96 -13.21 -14.15 1.22
CA VAL A 96 -14.11 -13.53 2.19
C VAL A 96 -14.43 -12.09 1.76
N LEU A 97 -15.73 -11.79 1.67
CA LEU A 97 -16.21 -10.47 1.25
C LEU A 97 -16.22 -9.44 2.38
N ASP A 98 -16.51 -9.87 3.61
CA ASP A 98 -16.60 -9.01 4.78
C ASP A 98 -15.36 -9.16 5.67
N ILE A 99 -14.27 -8.56 5.22
CA ILE A 99 -13.02 -8.46 5.98
C ILE A 99 -13.14 -7.40 7.09
N GLU A 100 -13.90 -6.33 6.86
CA GLU A 100 -13.98 -5.18 7.76
C GLU A 100 -14.61 -5.55 9.11
N SER A 101 -15.47 -6.57 9.19
CA SER A 101 -16.04 -7.03 10.46
C SER A 101 -15.11 -7.91 11.31
N LEU A 102 -13.96 -8.35 10.77
CA LEU A 102 -13.08 -9.26 11.50
C LEU A 102 -12.44 -8.59 12.72
N PRO A 103 -12.46 -9.23 13.90
CA PRO A 103 -11.86 -8.67 15.11
C PRO A 103 -10.32 -8.73 15.10
N CYS A 104 -9.74 -9.63 14.30
CA CYS A 104 -8.29 -9.80 14.13
C CYS A 104 -7.51 -9.82 15.46
N TYR A 105 -8.00 -10.60 16.44
CA TYR A 105 -7.42 -10.71 17.78
C TYR A 105 -7.28 -9.36 18.52
N GLY A 106 -8.17 -8.39 18.21
CA GLY A 106 -8.16 -7.04 18.78
C GLY A 106 -7.26 -6.05 18.03
N VAL A 107 -6.42 -6.51 17.09
CA VAL A 107 -5.54 -5.62 16.30
C VAL A 107 -6.36 -4.67 15.42
N ALA A 108 -7.50 -5.13 14.89
CA ALA A 108 -8.35 -4.30 14.05
C ALA A 108 -8.84 -3.04 14.76
N GLU A 109 -9.18 -3.12 16.05
CA GLU A 109 -9.67 -1.96 16.83
C GLU A 109 -8.60 -0.87 16.95
N ILE A 110 -7.32 -1.24 17.10
CA ILE A 110 -6.21 -0.27 17.15
C ILE A 110 -6.19 0.57 15.86
N PHE A 111 -6.39 -0.06 14.70
CA PHE A 111 -6.44 0.63 13.42
C PHE A 111 -7.73 1.44 13.24
N ARG A 112 -8.88 0.92 13.66
CA ARG A 112 -10.18 1.63 13.60
C ARG A 112 -10.15 2.90 14.44
N ASP A 113 -9.68 2.82 15.68
CA ASP A 113 -9.61 3.97 16.58
C ASP A 113 -8.57 5.00 16.09
N SER A 114 -7.43 4.54 15.58
CA SER A 114 -6.44 5.43 14.96
C SER A 114 -7.00 6.13 13.73
N ARG A 115 -7.78 5.42 12.90
CA ARG A 115 -8.42 5.99 11.71
C ARG A 115 -9.49 7.01 12.10
N GLU A 116 -10.33 6.70 13.09
CA GLU A 116 -11.35 7.62 13.61
C GLU A 116 -10.73 8.91 14.12
N ALA A 117 -9.65 8.82 14.88
CA ALA A 117 -8.95 9.99 15.39
C ALA A 117 -8.38 10.90 14.28
N ILE A 118 -8.04 10.35 13.11
CA ILE A 118 -7.42 11.09 12.00
C ILE A 118 -8.47 11.61 10.99
N THR A 119 -9.51 10.81 10.71
CA THR A 119 -10.46 11.09 9.63
C THR A 119 -11.92 11.10 10.04
N GLY A 120 -12.26 10.74 11.28
CA GLY A 120 -13.64 10.59 11.74
C GLY A 120 -14.37 9.38 11.15
N ASP A 121 -13.63 8.43 10.57
CA ASP A 121 -14.13 7.21 9.94
C ASP A 121 -13.37 6.02 10.53
N LYS A 122 -14.04 4.91 10.81
CA LYS A 122 -13.40 3.69 11.35
C LYS A 122 -12.94 2.72 10.26
N THR A 123 -13.33 2.92 9.01
CA THR A 123 -13.08 1.96 7.92
C THR A 123 -11.58 1.76 7.70
N VAL A 124 -11.09 0.54 7.90
CA VAL A 124 -9.67 0.19 7.75
C VAL A 124 -9.36 -0.29 6.35
N TRP A 125 -10.22 -1.13 5.77
CA TRP A 125 -9.98 -1.79 4.48
C TRP A 125 -10.71 -1.09 3.33
N GLU A 126 -10.03 -0.97 2.19
CA GLU A 126 -10.61 -0.49 0.94
C GLU A 126 -10.64 -1.64 -0.08
N VAL A 127 -11.82 -2.04 -0.55
CA VAL A 127 -11.96 -3.05 -1.60
C VAL A 127 -11.58 -2.44 -2.94
N LYS A 128 -10.45 -2.90 -3.52
CA LYS A 128 -9.96 -2.42 -4.83
C LYS A 128 -10.60 -3.12 -6.02
N HIS A 129 -10.80 -4.43 -5.90
CA HIS A 129 -11.28 -5.29 -6.98
C HIS A 129 -12.28 -6.31 -6.42
N LYS A 130 -13.27 -6.67 -7.23
CA LYS A 130 -14.17 -7.81 -7.01
C LYS A 130 -14.20 -8.60 -8.31
N GLN A 131 -14.05 -9.90 -8.22
CA GLN A 131 -13.88 -10.80 -9.36
C GLN A 131 -14.30 -12.22 -8.95
N SER A 132 -14.60 -13.07 -9.93
CA SER A 132 -15.00 -14.47 -9.72
C SER A 132 -13.89 -15.48 -10.01
N ASP A 133 -12.75 -15.02 -10.51
CA ASP A 133 -11.61 -15.85 -10.89
C ASP A 133 -10.27 -15.27 -10.43
N LEU A 134 -9.27 -16.13 -10.31
CA LEU A 134 -7.90 -15.73 -9.99
C LEU A 134 -6.91 -16.80 -10.44
N LEU A 135 -5.91 -16.38 -11.22
CA LEU A 135 -4.70 -17.13 -11.47
C LEU A 135 -3.54 -16.47 -10.72
N SER A 136 -3.05 -17.15 -9.67
CA SER A 136 -1.89 -16.73 -8.88
C SER A 136 -0.65 -17.48 -9.33
N LEU A 137 0.29 -16.77 -9.95
CA LEU A 137 1.58 -17.31 -10.38
C LEU A 137 2.67 -17.06 -9.34
N SER A 138 2.59 -15.95 -8.62
CA SER A 138 3.47 -15.58 -7.51
C SER A 138 2.78 -14.55 -6.62
N THR A 139 3.37 -14.23 -5.46
CA THR A 139 2.81 -13.24 -4.51
C THR A 139 2.50 -11.88 -5.16
N ARG A 140 3.31 -11.42 -6.12
CA ARG A 140 3.08 -10.17 -6.87
C ARG A 140 2.64 -10.40 -8.32
N GLY A 141 2.30 -11.63 -8.68
CA GLY A 141 1.89 -12.07 -10.02
C GLY A 141 0.52 -12.72 -9.96
N ASN A 142 -0.53 -11.91 -10.08
CA ASN A 142 -1.92 -12.34 -9.93
C ASN A 142 -2.74 -11.75 -11.07
N VAL A 143 -3.53 -12.58 -11.75
CA VAL A 143 -4.30 -12.17 -12.93
C VAL A 143 -5.72 -12.72 -12.83
N SER A 144 -6.69 -11.88 -13.14
CA SER A 144 -8.08 -12.26 -13.41
C SER A 144 -8.38 -12.06 -14.90
N LEU A 145 -9.26 -12.89 -15.45
CA LEU A 145 -9.80 -12.74 -16.79
C LEU A 145 -10.91 -11.68 -16.85
N ASP A 146 -11.46 -11.27 -15.70
CA ASP A 146 -12.42 -10.18 -15.61
C ASP A 146 -11.72 -8.84 -15.95
N PRO A 147 -12.23 -8.04 -16.91
CA PRO A 147 -11.68 -6.72 -17.22
C PRO A 147 -11.56 -5.77 -16.01
N GLY A 148 -12.37 -5.94 -14.97
CA GLY A 148 -12.29 -5.17 -13.73
C GLY A 148 -11.44 -5.81 -12.62
N GLY A 149 -10.95 -7.02 -12.86
CA GLY A 149 -10.22 -7.82 -11.89
C GLY A 149 -8.78 -7.40 -11.68
N VAL A 150 -8.11 -8.11 -10.78
CA VAL A 150 -6.70 -7.87 -10.44
C VAL A 150 -5.80 -8.18 -11.63
N LEU A 151 -4.89 -7.25 -11.93
CA LEU A 151 -3.77 -7.44 -12.86
C LEU A 151 -2.45 -6.99 -12.21
N ALA A 152 -1.83 -7.90 -11.47
CA ALA A 152 -0.51 -7.71 -10.88
C ALA A 152 0.55 -8.43 -11.74
N LYS A 153 1.44 -7.65 -12.37
CA LYS A 153 2.36 -8.13 -13.42
C LYS A 153 3.69 -8.69 -12.91
N ALA A 154 3.91 -8.83 -11.60
CA ALA A 154 5.17 -9.31 -11.01
C ALA A 154 6.45 -8.61 -11.53
N GLY A 155 6.37 -7.32 -11.85
CA GLY A 155 7.50 -6.55 -12.42
C GLY A 155 7.68 -6.69 -13.94
N LEU A 156 6.85 -7.49 -14.61
CA LEU A 156 6.82 -7.57 -16.06
C LEU A 156 6.25 -6.28 -16.66
N LYS A 157 6.97 -5.71 -17.63
CA LYS A 157 6.51 -4.56 -18.40
C LYS A 157 5.77 -5.07 -19.63
N THR A 158 4.61 -4.48 -19.93
CA THR A 158 3.94 -4.71 -21.20
C THR A 158 4.86 -4.21 -22.32
N PRO A 159 5.20 -5.05 -23.31
CA PRO A 159 6.01 -4.61 -24.45
C PRO A 159 5.31 -3.46 -25.19
N GLN A 160 6.08 -2.46 -25.62
CA GLN A 160 5.53 -1.24 -26.25
C GLN A 160 4.72 -1.51 -27.54
N TRP A 161 4.94 -2.65 -28.19
CA TRP A 161 4.23 -3.06 -29.40
C TRP A 161 2.85 -3.67 -29.14
N HIS A 162 2.47 -3.93 -27.88
CA HIS A 162 1.17 -4.49 -27.54
C HIS A 162 0.20 -3.40 -27.06
N ARG A 163 -0.86 -3.12 -27.81
CA ARG A 163 -1.98 -2.26 -27.37
C ARG A 163 -3.12 -3.14 -26.85
N GLU A 164 -3.62 -2.85 -25.66
CA GLU A 164 -4.84 -3.51 -25.12
C GLU A 164 -6.01 -3.25 -26.09
N GLY A 165 -6.68 -4.33 -26.54
CA GLY A 165 -7.88 -4.26 -27.40
C GLY A 165 -7.77 -4.78 -28.84
N GLN A 166 -6.73 -5.53 -29.21
CA GLN A 166 -6.70 -6.32 -30.45
C GLN A 166 -6.83 -7.82 -30.16
N LEU A 167 -8.06 -8.27 -29.93
CA LEU A 167 -8.53 -9.63 -30.21
C LEU A 167 -9.96 -9.52 -30.76
#